data_AF-A0A7W2H636-F1
#
_entry.id   AF-A0A7W2H636-F1
#
_cell.length_a   1.000
_cell.length_b   1.000
_cell.length_c   1.000
_cell.angle_alpha   90.00
_cell.angle_beta   90.00
_cell.angle_gamma   90.00
#
_symmetry.space_group_name_H-M   'P 1'
#
loop_
_entity.id
_entity.type
_entity.pdbx_description
1 polymer ?
#
loop_
_entity_poly.entity_id
_entity_poly.type
_entity_poly.pdbx_seq_one_letter_code
_entity_poly.pdbx_strand_id
1 'polypeptide(L)'
;MTTSQPRLCSRPLCANDAEVLLLFDYETRLVELKAINKTRDSNLMELCAIHADRFRPPQGWSCQDEREPKRNADRLGRQYAFRDQLNSF
;
A
#
# COMPACT_ATOMS: atom_id res chain seq x y z
N MET A 1 26.51 1.11 -20.25
CA MET A 1 25.07 1.42 -20.16
C MET A 1 24.44 0.26 -19.39
N THR A 2 24.26 0.39 -18.08
CA THR A 2 23.59 -0.63 -17.28
C THR A 2 22.11 -0.58 -17.64
N THR A 3 21.69 -1.44 -18.56
CA THR A 3 20.27 -1.71 -18.85
C THR A 3 19.64 -2.23 -17.56
N SER A 4 19.01 -1.32 -16.81
CA SER A 4 18.14 -1.68 -15.70
C SER A 4 17.06 -2.58 -16.29
N GLN A 5 17.03 -3.86 -15.89
CA GLN A 5 16.02 -4.79 -16.39
C GLN A 5 14.63 -4.18 -16.16
N PRO A 6 13.73 -4.21 -17.15
CA PRO A 6 12.39 -3.69 -16.99
C PRO A 6 11.71 -4.43 -15.82
N ARG A 7 11.29 -3.68 -14.79
CA ARG A 7 10.49 -4.24 -13.71
C ARG A 7 9.07 -4.40 -14.23
N LEU A 8 8.74 -5.61 -14.64
CA LEU A 8 7.40 -5.93 -15.12
C LEU A 8 6.50 -6.34 -13.96
N CYS A 9 5.21 -6.07 -14.13
CA CYS A 9 4.18 -6.52 -13.22
C CYS A 9 4.27 -8.04 -12.97
N SER A 10 4.22 -8.46 -11.72
CA SER A 10 4.24 -9.88 -11.32
C SER A 10 3.00 -10.67 -11.75
N ARG A 11 1.97 -10.01 -12.30
CA ARG A 11 0.78 -10.70 -12.82
C ARG A 11 1.13 -11.47 -14.10
N PRO A 12 0.78 -12.77 -14.20
CA PRO A 12 0.94 -13.53 -15.43
C PRO A 12 0.24 -12.83 -16.60
N LEU A 13 0.86 -12.81 -17.76
CA LEU A 13 0.37 -12.17 -18.99
C LEU A 13 0.31 -10.62 -18.96
N CYS A 14 0.78 -9.97 -17.90
CA CYS A 14 0.95 -8.53 -17.86
C CYS A 14 2.37 -8.15 -18.28
N ALA A 15 2.49 -7.24 -19.26
CA ALA A 15 3.77 -6.69 -19.71
C ALA A 15 3.94 -5.20 -19.34
N ASN A 16 3.10 -4.69 -18.43
CA ASN A 16 3.22 -3.30 -17.97
C ASN A 16 4.32 -3.16 -16.93
N ASP A 17 4.87 -1.96 -16.84
CA ASP A 17 5.84 -1.59 -15.82
C ASP A 17 5.23 -1.66 -14.42
N ALA A 18 6.01 -2.17 -13.48
CA ALA A 18 5.64 -2.24 -12.09
C ALA A 18 5.87 -0.88 -11.42
N GLU A 19 4.83 -0.37 -10.76
CA GLU A 19 4.84 0.95 -10.11
C GLU A 19 4.46 0.84 -8.63
N VAL A 20 3.86 -0.28 -8.24
CA VAL A 20 3.31 -0.51 -6.91
C VAL A 20 3.94 -1.75 -6.32
N LEU A 21 4.33 -1.66 -5.06
CA LEU A 21 4.81 -2.75 -4.24
C LEU A 21 3.70 -3.22 -3.30
N LEU A 22 3.40 -4.52 -3.27
CA LEU A 22 2.49 -5.13 -2.31
C LEU A 22 3.27 -5.79 -1.19
N LEU A 23 2.96 -5.40 0.04
CA LEU A 23 3.49 -6.03 1.25
C LEU A 23 2.35 -6.74 1.99
N PHE A 24 2.62 -7.97 2.42
CA PHE A 24 1.67 -8.78 3.18
C PHE A 24 2.19 -8.91 4.61
N ASP A 25 1.45 -8.33 5.54
CA ASP A 25 1.58 -8.65 6.95
C ASP A 25 0.56 -9.76 7.28
N TYR A 26 1.08 -10.97 7.41
CA TYR A 26 0.28 -12.15 7.71
C TYR A 26 -0.20 -12.20 9.16
N GLU A 27 0.50 -11.54 10.10
CA GLU A 27 0.09 -11.53 11.51
C GLU A 27 -1.15 -10.67 11.70
N THR A 28 -1.16 -9.47 11.14
CA THR A 28 -2.29 -8.53 11.24
C THR A 28 -3.32 -8.71 10.13
N ARG A 29 -3.04 -9.60 9.16
CA ARG A 29 -3.85 -9.79 7.94
C ARG A 29 -4.03 -8.48 7.19
N LEU A 30 -2.94 -7.75 7.00
CA LEU A 30 -2.92 -6.46 6.34
C LEU A 30 -2.16 -6.56 5.03
N VAL A 31 -2.73 -6.01 3.96
CA VAL A 31 -2.02 -5.76 2.71
C VAL A 31 -1.72 -4.27 2.60
N GLU A 32 -0.45 -3.91 2.41
CA GLU A 32 -0.04 -2.54 2.16
C GLU A 32 0.35 -2.36 0.68
N LEU A 33 -0.22 -1.35 0.02
CA LEU A 33 0.18 -0.93 -1.32
C LEU A 33 1.07 0.30 -1.18
N LYS A 34 2.33 0.19 -1.59
CA LYS A 34 3.33 1.26 -1.48
C LYS A 34 3.90 1.61 -2.85
N ALA A 35 4.46 2.81 -2.97
CA ALA A 35 5.23 3.18 -4.15
C ALA A 35 6.46 2.27 -4.31
N ILE A 36 6.83 1.94 -5.55
CA ILE A 36 7.96 1.04 -5.82
C ILE A 36 9.29 1.65 -5.34
N ASN A 37 10.12 0.83 -4.68
CA ASN A 37 11.43 1.24 -4.19
C ASN A 37 12.49 1.12 -5.31
N LYS A 38 13.56 1.91 -5.24
CA LYS A 38 14.70 1.86 -6.17
C LYS A 38 15.44 0.52 -6.14
N THR A 39 15.42 -0.18 -5.01
CA THR A 39 15.97 -1.53 -4.86
C THR A 39 14.94 -2.57 -5.27
N ARG A 40 15.36 -3.52 -6.12
CA ARG A 40 14.50 -4.62 -6.59
C ARG A 40 14.71 -5.82 -5.68
N ASP A 41 13.62 -6.40 -5.21
CA ASP A 41 13.64 -7.65 -4.45
C ASP A 41 12.74 -8.65 -5.17
N SER A 42 13.27 -9.83 -5.51
CA SER A 42 12.54 -10.87 -6.22
C SER A 42 11.44 -11.52 -5.38
N ASN A 43 11.49 -11.38 -4.06
CA ASN A 43 10.51 -11.95 -3.14
C ASN A 43 9.27 -11.06 -2.98
N LEU A 44 9.34 -9.83 -3.49
CA LEU A 44 8.27 -8.87 -3.38
C LEU A 44 7.33 -8.95 -4.58
N MET A 45 6.03 -8.82 -4.32
CA MET A 45 5.04 -8.73 -5.40
C MET A 45 4.89 -7.29 -5.86
N GLU A 46 5.24 -7.04 -7.12
CA GLU A 46 5.17 -5.71 -7.72
C GLU A 46 4.08 -5.70 -8.80
N LEU A 47 3.15 -4.74 -8.73
CA LEU A 47 2.04 -4.60 -9.68
C LEU A 47 2.15 -3.29 -10.46
N CYS A 48 1.62 -3.29 -11.68
CA CYS A 48 1.36 -2.04 -12.40
C CYS A 48 0.19 -1.29 -11.78
N ALA A 49 0.06 0.01 -12.05
CA ALA A 49 -1.00 0.86 -11.51
C ALA A 49 -2.41 0.25 -11.73
N ILE A 50 -2.68 -0.24 -12.94
CA ILE A 50 -3.98 -0.85 -13.32
C ILE A 50 -4.31 -2.08 -12.45
N HIS A 51 -3.34 -2.95 -12.20
CA HIS A 51 -3.56 -4.16 -11.40
C HIS A 51 -3.62 -3.85 -9.91
N ALA A 52 -2.89 -2.85 -9.45
CA ALA A 52 -2.98 -2.38 -8.08
C ALA A 52 -4.35 -1.75 -7.78
N ASP A 53 -4.93 -0.98 -8.70
CA ASP A 53 -6.26 -0.38 -8.53
C ASP A 53 -7.39 -1.42 -8.50
N ARG A 54 -7.22 -2.50 -9.25
CA ARG A 54 -8.15 -3.63 -9.29
C ARG A 54 -7.87 -4.66 -8.21
N PHE A 55 -6.79 -4.52 -7.46
CA PHE A 55 -6.42 -5.46 -6.43
C PHE A 55 -7.47 -5.42 -5.32
N ARG A 56 -7.85 -6.62 -4.84
CA ARG A 56 -8.72 -6.79 -3.69
C ARG A 56 -8.02 -7.75 -2.73
N PRO A 57 -7.88 -7.36 -1.46
CA PRO A 57 -7.27 -8.23 -0.47
C PRO A 57 -8.17 -9.47 -0.26
N PRO A 58 -7.61 -10.58 0.23
CA PRO A 58 -8.39 -11.74 0.62
C PRO A 58 -9.45 -11.40 1.67
N GLN A 59 -10.49 -12.24 1.80
CA GLN A 59 -11.55 -11.97 2.77
C GLN A 59 -11.01 -11.95 4.21
N GLY A 60 -11.43 -10.94 4.98
CA GLY A 60 -10.97 -10.74 6.37
C GLY A 60 -9.59 -10.09 6.48
N TRP A 61 -9.02 -9.62 5.36
CA TRP A 61 -7.80 -8.82 5.36
C TRP A 61 -8.12 -7.33 5.23
N SER A 62 -7.32 -6.52 5.92
CA SER A 62 -7.32 -5.08 5.74
C SER A 62 -6.43 -4.69 4.56
N CYS A 63 -6.71 -3.55 3.93
CA CYS A 63 -5.87 -3.00 2.87
C CYS A 63 -5.56 -1.54 3.19
N GLN A 64 -4.28 -1.19 3.23
CA GLN A 64 -3.81 0.17 3.34
C GLN A 64 -3.14 0.58 2.06
N ASP A 65 -3.71 1.58 1.39
CA ASP A 65 -3.14 2.17 0.20
C ASP A 65 -2.31 3.39 0.61
N GLU A 66 -0.99 3.22 0.62
CA GLU A 66 -0.03 4.29 0.89
C GLU A 66 0.59 4.84 -0.41
N ARG A 67 0.05 4.47 -1.59
CA ARG A 67 0.47 5.04 -2.88
C ARG A 67 0.09 6.52 -2.96
N GLU A 68 -1.07 6.87 -2.41
CA GLU A 68 -1.41 8.26 -2.17
C GLU A 68 -0.79 8.71 -0.84
N PRO A 69 -0.02 9.82 -0.81
CA PRO A 69 0.40 10.39 0.45
C PRO A 69 -0.88 10.74 1.21
N LYS A 70 -1.12 10.08 2.36
CA LYS A 70 -2.26 10.36 3.26
C LYS A 70 -2.45 11.87 3.33
N ARG A 71 -3.47 12.39 2.63
CA ARG A 71 -3.88 13.78 2.81
C ARG A 71 -4.50 13.87 4.21
N ASN A 72 -3.65 14.05 5.21
CA ASN A 72 -3.99 14.66 6.49
C ASN A 72 -5.34 14.24 7.11
N ALA A 73 -5.60 12.94 7.27
CA ALA A 73 -6.69 12.48 8.15
C ALA A 73 -6.29 12.49 9.65
N ASP A 74 -5.06 12.90 9.97
CA ASP A 74 -4.60 13.14 11.35
C ASP A 74 -5.26 14.37 12.01
N ARG A 75 -6.03 15.18 11.26
CA ARG A 75 -6.86 16.23 11.86
C ARG A 75 -8.01 15.66 12.70
N LEU A 76 -8.48 14.44 12.40
CA LEU A 76 -9.54 13.80 13.17
C LEU A 76 -8.99 13.17 14.48
N GLY A 77 -7.78 12.60 14.46
CA GLY A 77 -7.03 12.02 15.61
C GLY A 77 -7.03 12.82 16.91
N ARG A 78 -6.87 14.14 16.77
CA ARG A 78 -6.71 15.05 17.91
C ARG A 78 -8.01 15.69 18.39
N GLN A 79 -9.07 15.69 17.57
CA GLN A 79 -10.33 16.35 17.91
C GLN A 79 -11.24 15.50 18.82
N TYR A 80 -11.12 14.17 18.81
CA TYR A 80 -11.94 13.29 19.67
C TYR A 80 -11.30 12.90 21.02
N ALA A 81 -9.99 13.04 21.20
CA ALA A 81 -9.35 12.74 22.48
C ALA A 81 -9.46 13.89 23.51
N PHE A 82 -9.68 15.13 23.08
CA PHE A 82 -9.75 16.30 23.99
C PHE A 82 -11.17 16.59 24.51
N ARG A 83 -12.22 16.08 23.87
CA ARG A 83 -13.62 16.39 24.22
C ARG A 83 -14.22 15.54 25.33
N ASP A 84 -13.62 14.39 25.66
CA ASP A 84 -14.17 13.46 26.66
C ASP A 84 -13.68 13.70 28.09
N GLN A 85 -12.70 14.59 28.30
CA GLN A 85 -12.10 14.80 29.64
C GLN A 85 -12.59 16.07 30.36
N LEU A 86 -13.52 16.84 29.78
CA LEU A 86 -13.96 18.15 30.33
C LEU A 86 -15.45 18.24 30.69
N ASN A 87 -16.21 17.15 30.68
CA ASN A 87 -17.63 17.15 31.10
C ASN A 87 -17.91 16.45 32.44
N SER A 88 -16.88 16.30 33.28
CA SER A 88 -17.02 15.88 34.69
C SER A 88 -16.57 17.01 35.62
N PHE A 89 -17.36 18.08 35.70
CA PHE A 89 -17.41 19.01 36.84
C PHE A 89 -18.83 19.57 36.98
#